data_AF-A0A1G3CIA4-F1
#
_entry.id   AF-A0A1G3CIA4-F1
#
_cell.length_a   1.000
_cell.length_b   1.000
_cell.length_c   1.000
_cell.angle_alpha   90.00
_cell.angle_beta   90.00
_cell.angle_gamma   90.00
#
_symmetry.space_group_name_H-M   'P 1'
#
loop_
_entity.id
_entity.type
_entity.pdbx_description
1 polymer ?
#
loop_
_entity_poly.entity_id
_entity_poly.type
_entity_poly.pdbx_seq_one_letter_code
_entity_poly.pdbx_strand_id
1 'polypeptide(L)'
;GGRTEIVDAAREIAKNVKNGKLSLGEITEDTFKKYLYMSDMPDPDLLIRTGGDMRVSNYLLWEISYTELWVTPVCWPDFRKAHLEEALKDYARRERRFGGLRE
;
A
#
# COMPACT_ATOMS: atom_id res chain seq x y z
N GLY A 1 5.52 0.84 -10.89
CA GLY A 1 4.26 0.23 -10.39
C GLY A 1 4.61 -0.87 -9.42
N GLY A 2 3.72 -1.26 -8.52
CA GLY A 2 4.04 -2.10 -7.35
C GLY A 2 4.75 -3.41 -7.69
N ARG A 3 4.42 -4.06 -8.81
CA ARG A 3 5.14 -5.27 -9.27
C ARG A 3 6.63 -5.01 -9.56
N THR A 4 6.95 -3.89 -10.21
CA THR A 4 8.35 -3.53 -10.52
C THR A 4 9.12 -3.25 -9.24
N GLU A 5 8.50 -2.51 -8.32
CA GLU A 5 9.08 -2.20 -7.01
C GLU A 5 9.39 -3.46 -6.20
N ILE A 6 8.46 -4.41 -6.12
CA ILE A 6 8.67 -5.71 -5.45
C ILE A 6 9.83 -6.48 -6.09
N VAL A 7 9.91 -6.49 -7.42
CA VAL A 7 11.01 -7.17 -8.15
C VAL A 7 12.35 -6.51 -7.87
N ASP A 8 12.41 -5.17 -7.85
CA ASP A 8 13.63 -4.43 -7.59
C ASP A 8 14.10 -4.61 -6.13
N ALA A 9 13.16 -4.57 -5.18
CA ALA A 9 13.43 -4.87 -3.78
C ALA A 9 14.01 -6.29 -3.62
N ALA A 10 13.39 -7.30 -4.23
CA ALA A 10 13.88 -8.66 -4.21
C ALA A 10 15.28 -8.82 -4.83
N ARG A 11 15.58 -8.09 -5.91
CA ARG A 11 16.91 -8.09 -6.54
C ARG A 11 17.99 -7.50 -5.64
N GLU A 12 17.72 -6.37 -4.98
CA GLU A 12 18.69 -5.74 -4.08
C GLU A 12 18.89 -6.57 -2.81
N ILE A 13 17.84 -7.19 -2.27
CA ILE A 13 17.97 -8.18 -1.18
C ILE A 13 18.86 -9.34 -1.62
N ALA A 14 18.60 -9.95 -2.78
CA ALA A 14 19.39 -11.07 -3.28
C ALA A 14 20.87 -10.70 -3.50
N LYS A 15 21.14 -9.48 -3.97
CA LYS A 15 22.49 -8.94 -4.13
C LYS A 15 23.18 -8.75 -2.78
N ASN A 16 22.49 -8.23 -1.77
CA ASN A 16 23.04 -8.08 -0.43
C ASN A 16 23.31 -9.43 0.24
N VAL A 17 22.45 -10.42 0.02
CA VAL A 17 22.69 -11.81 0.46
C VAL A 17 23.92 -12.40 -0.22
N LYS A 18 24.02 -12.30 -1.54
CA LYS A 18 25.18 -12.78 -2.30
C LYS A 18 26.49 -12.14 -1.85
N ASN A 19 26.45 -10.88 -1.44
CA ASN A 19 27.61 -10.13 -0.96
C ASN A 19 27.89 -10.31 0.55
N GLY A 20 27.14 -11.17 1.25
CA GLY A 20 27.32 -11.42 2.69
C GLY A 20 26.92 -10.24 3.59
N LYS A 21 26.18 -9.25 3.06
CA LYS A 21 25.69 -8.08 3.82
C LYS A 21 24.38 -8.33 4.55
N LEU A 22 23.68 -9.40 4.19
CA LEU A 22 22.41 -9.84 4.77
C LEU A 22 22.37 -11.37 4.73
N SER A 23 21.92 -12.01 5.80
CA SER A 23 21.67 -13.46 5.81
C SER A 23 20.21 -13.75 5.43
N LEU A 24 19.95 -14.96 4.92
CA LEU A 24 18.58 -15.37 4.56
C LEU A 24 17.62 -15.33 5.76
N GLY A 25 18.12 -15.62 6.97
CA GLY A 25 17.31 -15.60 8.20
C GLY A 25 16.92 -14.19 8.66
N GLU A 26 17.56 -13.14 8.15
CA GLU A 26 17.25 -11.74 8.47
C GLU A 26 16.18 -11.15 7.54
N ILE A 27 15.74 -11.90 6.52
CA ILE A 27 14.70 -11.44 5.58
C ILE A 27 13.32 -11.62 6.25
N THR A 28 12.77 -10.51 6.70
CA THR A 28 11.41 -10.38 7.25
C THR A 28 10.60 -9.38 6.41
N GLU A 29 9.31 -9.21 6.71
CA GLU A 29 8.49 -8.13 6.11
C GLU A 29 9.10 -6.74 6.37
N ASP A 30 9.59 -6.49 7.59
CA ASP A 30 10.27 -5.23 7.94
C ASP A 30 11.57 -5.04 7.16
N THR A 31 12.35 -6.10 7.00
CA THR A 31 13.55 -6.04 6.17
C THR A 31 13.17 -5.77 4.73
N PHE A 32 12.15 -6.45 4.19
CA PHE A 32 11.68 -6.26 2.82
C PHE A 32 11.19 -4.83 2.57
N LYS A 33 10.42 -4.26 3.51
CA LYS A 33 9.92 -2.88 3.45
C LYS A 33 11.04 -1.85 3.28
N LYS A 34 12.22 -2.07 3.88
CA LYS A 34 13.39 -1.19 3.73
C LYS A 34 13.93 -1.11 2.29
N TYR A 35 13.61 -2.09 1.45
CA TYR A 35 14.04 -2.14 0.05
C TYR A 35 12.96 -1.65 -0.94
N LEU A 36 11.76 -1.31 -0.47
CA LEU A 36 10.74 -0.66 -1.28
C LEU A 36 11.09 0.82 -1.51
N TYR A 37 10.47 1.47 -2.50
CA TYR A 37 10.85 2.82 -2.90
C TYR A 37 10.49 3.88 -1.85
N MET A 38 9.45 3.62 -1.03
CA MET A 38 8.98 4.53 0.02
C MET A 38 9.11 3.91 1.42
N SER A 39 10.27 3.33 1.71
CA SER A 39 10.55 2.63 2.97
C SER A 39 10.32 3.47 4.24
N ASP A 40 10.51 4.79 4.16
CA ASP A 40 10.33 5.72 5.29
C ASP A 40 8.88 6.23 5.46
N MET A 41 7.99 5.91 4.50
CA MET A 41 6.60 6.33 4.56
C MET A 41 5.74 5.27 5.29
N PRO A 42 4.84 5.66 6.21
CA PRO A 42 3.85 4.74 6.73
C PRO A 42 2.93 4.26 5.61
N ASP A 43 2.40 3.05 5.76
CA ASP A 43 1.43 2.52 4.81
C ASP A 43 0.17 3.40 4.83
N PRO A 44 -0.48 3.65 3.68
CA PRO A 44 -1.61 4.55 3.62
C PRO A 44 -2.79 3.97 4.40
N ASP A 45 -3.49 4.81 5.14
CA ASP A 45 -4.71 4.38 5.84
C ASP A 45 -5.92 4.26 4.91
N LEU A 46 -5.96 5.13 3.90
CA LEU A 46 -7.05 5.26 2.94
C LEU A 46 -6.49 5.45 1.53
N LEU A 47 -6.92 4.63 0.58
CA LEU A 47 -6.68 4.79 -0.85
C LEU A 47 -7.97 5.24 -1.55
N ILE A 48 -7.93 6.43 -2.14
CA ILE A 48 -9.04 6.99 -2.92
C ILE A 48 -8.80 6.71 -4.40
N ARG A 49 -9.77 6.08 -5.08
CA ARG A 49 -9.75 5.85 -6.52
C ARG A 49 -10.95 6.50 -7.21
N THR A 50 -10.66 7.41 -8.14
CA THR A 50 -11.65 8.12 -8.97
C THR A 50 -11.94 7.36 -10.27
N GLY A 51 -13.06 7.69 -10.92
CA GLY A 51 -13.42 7.17 -12.25
C GLY A 51 -14.13 5.81 -12.27
N GLY A 52 -14.59 5.32 -11.11
CA GLY A 52 -15.51 4.17 -11.00
C GLY A 52 -14.89 2.78 -11.13
N ASP A 53 -13.66 2.67 -11.59
CA ASP A 53 -12.97 1.39 -11.72
C ASP A 53 -12.68 0.72 -10.37
N MET A 54 -13.28 -0.44 -10.10
CA MET A 54 -13.02 -1.26 -8.91
C MET A 54 -11.77 -2.15 -9.08
N ARG A 55 -10.60 -1.53 -9.16
CA ARG A 55 -9.29 -2.21 -9.22
C ARG A 55 -8.21 -1.37 -8.56
N VAL A 56 -7.04 -1.93 -8.31
CA VAL A 56 -5.88 -1.16 -7.80
C VAL A 56 -4.97 -0.69 -8.93
N SER A 57 -4.92 -1.42 -10.05
CA SER A 57 -4.07 -1.10 -11.21
C SER A 57 -2.57 -1.01 -10.90
N ASN A 58 -2.03 -1.98 -10.15
CA ASN A 58 -0.58 -2.10 -9.90
C ASN A 58 0.02 -0.88 -9.15
N TYR A 59 -0.75 -0.31 -8.21
CA TYR A 59 -0.36 0.81 -7.37
C TYR A 59 -0.20 0.37 -5.92
N LEU A 60 0.95 0.65 -5.31
CA LEU A 60 1.26 0.41 -3.90
C LEU A 60 0.85 -0.98 -3.37
N LEU A 61 1.15 -2.04 -4.14
CA LEU A 61 0.61 -3.38 -3.89
C LEU A 61 1.02 -3.96 -2.53
N TRP A 62 2.21 -3.61 -2.05
CA TRP A 62 2.71 -4.06 -0.75
C TRP A 62 2.07 -3.23 0.36
N GLU A 63 2.12 -1.91 0.19
CA GLU A 63 1.73 -0.94 1.20
C GLU A 63 0.22 -0.97 1.46
N ILE A 64 -0.61 -1.30 0.46
CA ILE A 64 -2.07 -1.24 0.63
C ILE A 64 -2.72 -2.49 1.22
N SER A 65 -1.93 -3.43 1.74
CA SER A 65 -2.42 -4.72 2.24
C SER A 65 -3.54 -4.61 3.29
N TYR A 66 -3.51 -3.56 4.11
CA TYR A 66 -4.53 -3.24 5.14
C TYR A 66 -5.14 -1.83 4.99
N THR A 67 -5.01 -1.24 3.81
CA THR A 67 -5.54 0.08 3.49
C THR A 67 -7.01 0.01 3.16
N GLU A 68 -7.79 0.96 3.68
CA GLU A 68 -9.20 1.08 3.29
C GLU A 68 -9.31 1.61 1.86
N LEU A 69 -10.12 0.96 1.03
CA LEU A 69 -10.35 1.38 -0.34
C LEU A 69 -11.66 2.20 -0.41
N TRP A 70 -11.57 3.40 -0.95
CA TRP A 70 -12.73 4.23 -1.28
C TRP A 70 -12.72 4.55 -2.77
N VAL A 71 -13.75 4.11 -3.49
CA VAL A 71 -13.83 4.24 -4.94
C VAL A 71 -15.06 5.08 -5.28
N THR A 72 -14.90 6.04 -6.19
CA THR A 72 -15.98 6.93 -6.63
C THR A 72 -16.11 6.97 -8.15
N PRO A 73 -17.33 7.08 -8.70
CA PRO A 73 -17.53 7.31 -10.13
C PRO A 73 -17.06 8.70 -10.59
N VAL A 74 -16.84 9.65 -9.67
CA VAL A 74 -16.36 10.99 -10.00
C VAL A 74 -14.99 10.91 -10.67
N CYS A 75 -14.84 11.52 -11.84
CA CYS A 75 -13.57 11.60 -12.56
C CYS A 75 -12.58 12.51 -11.83
N TRP A 76 -11.27 12.25 -11.95
CA TRP A 76 -10.23 13.05 -11.27
C TRP A 76 -10.33 14.57 -11.53
N PRO A 77 -10.58 15.06 -12.77
CA PRO A 77 -10.76 16.49 -13.02
C PRO A 77 -11.97 17.12 -12.31
N ASP A 78 -12.95 16.31 -11.91
CA ASP A 78 -14.17 16.72 -11.21
C ASP A 78 -14.11 16.46 -9.71
N PHE A 79 -13.02 15.87 -9.21
CA PHE A 79 -12.81 15.64 -7.79
C PHE A 79 -12.63 16.98 -7.05
N ARG A 80 -13.25 17.14 -5.89
CA ARG A 80 -13.36 18.40 -5.14
C ARG A 80 -13.24 18.12 -3.65
N LYS A 81 -13.04 19.18 -2.85
CA LYS A 81 -12.95 19.08 -1.38
C LYS A 81 -14.10 18.29 -0.76
N ALA A 82 -15.33 18.48 -1.22
CA ALA A 82 -16.50 17.76 -0.73
C ALA A 82 -16.36 16.23 -0.86
N HIS A 83 -15.80 15.75 -1.96
CA HIS A 83 -15.56 14.32 -2.20
C HIS A 83 -14.46 13.76 -1.29
N LEU A 84 -13.41 14.55 -1.00
CA LEU A 84 -12.40 14.17 -0.02
C LEU A 84 -13.00 14.07 1.40
N GLU A 85 -13.82 15.05 1.79
CA GLU A 85 -14.51 15.03 3.08
C GLU A 85 -15.45 13.83 3.21
N GLU A 86 -16.13 13.45 2.13
CA GLU A 86 -16.95 12.22 2.05
C GLU A 86 -16.10 10.97 2.26
N ALA A 87 -14.99 10.82 1.52
CA ALA A 87 -14.09 9.69 1.67
C ALA A 87 -13.52 9.56 3.09
N LEU A 88 -13.17 10.68 3.73
CA LEU A 88 -12.68 10.71 5.12
C LEU A 88 -13.77 10.36 6.13
N LYS A 89 -15.00 10.83 5.94
CA LYS A 89 -16.15 10.47 6.79
C LYS A 89 -16.47 8.98 6.71
N ASP A 90 -16.42 8.42 5.51
CA ASP A 90 -16.63 7.00 5.31
C ASP A 90 -15.50 6.18 5.94
N TYR A 91 -14.25 6.58 5.74
CA TYR A 91 -13.09 5.97 6.39
C TYR A 91 -13.24 5.94 7.92
N ALA A 92 -13.62 7.07 8.53
CA ALA A 92 -13.76 7.19 9.98
C ALA A 92 -14.84 6.27 10.60
N ARG A 93 -15.76 5.75 9.78
CA ARG A 93 -16.80 4.80 10.21
C ARG A 93 -16.36 3.34 10.12
N ARG A 94 -15.22 3.05 9.48
CA ARG A 94 -14.75 1.68 9.30
C ARG A 94 -14.02 1.19 10.55
N GLU A 95 -14.30 -0.05 10.93
CA GLU A 95 -13.55 -0.75 11.96
C GLU A 95 -12.36 -1.47 11.32
N ARG A 96 -11.14 -0.98 11.56
CA ARG A 96 -9.93 -1.63 11.10
C ARG A 96 -9.56 -2.76 12.05
N ARG A 97 -9.60 -4.00 11.55
CA ARG A 97 -9.32 -5.19 12.35
C ARG A 97 -7.90 -5.73 12.18
N PHE A 98 -7.16 -5.31 11.16
CA PHE A 98 -5.79 -5.76 10.88
C PHE A 98 -5.60 -7.29 10.99
N GLY A 99 -6.61 -8.07 10.60
CA GLY A 99 -6.61 -9.54 10.72
C GLY A 99 -7.16 -10.13 12.02
N GLY A 100 -7.67 -9.32 12.96
CA GLY A 100 -8.35 -9.78 14.18
C GLY A 100 -9.79 -10.26 13.94
N LEU A 101 -10.12 -11.45 14.43
CA LEU A 101 -11.49 -11.99 14.49
C LEU A 101 -12.27 -11.30 15.63
N ARG A 102 -13.59 -11.09 15.45
CA ARG A 102 -14.48 -10.63 16.55
C ARG A 102 -14.75 -11.80 17.51
N GLU A 103 -14.70 -11.53 18.81
CA GLU A 103 -15.45 -12.30 19.83
C GLU A 103 -16.94 -11.98 19.76
#